data_AF-A0A955F3C3-F1
#
_entry.id   AF-A0A955F3C3-F1
#
_cell.length_a   1.000
_cell.length_b   1.000
_cell.length_c   1.000
_cell.angle_alpha   90.00
_cell.angle_beta   90.00
_cell.angle_gamma   90.00
#
_symmetry.space_group_name_H-M   'P 1'
#
loop_
_entity.id
_entity.type
_entity.pdbx_description
1 polymer ?
#
loop_
_entity_poly.entity_id
_entity_poly.type
_entity_poly.pdbx_seq_one_letter_code
_entity_poly.pdbx_strand_id
1 'polypeptide(L)'
;MVTISVEDVRALYERSRVAHVKARKKFGRDLTLAEKILTAHMVDLDSEECIRGKSYAQLNPDRVAMQDATAQMALLQFMHAGRKTAAVPSTVHCDHLIQARVGAAKDMDVATDTNREVYDFLSSVSQRYGIGFWKPGAGIIHQVVLENYAFPGGMMIGTDSHTPNAGGLGMIAVGVGGADAVDVMAGMPWEVKYPKLIGVHLKGKLSGWTSAKDIILYLCGVLTTKGGTDHIVEYFGEGADSISATGKGTCANMGAELGATTSVFPFDENMAAYLEITERGDLAKL
;
A
#
# COMPACT_ATOMS: atom_id res chain seq x y z
N MET A 1 7.41 7.45 16.70
CA MET A 1 6.47 6.82 15.76
C MET A 1 7.25 5.71 15.06
N VAL A 2 6.69 4.51 14.89
CA VAL A 2 7.42 3.42 14.22
C VAL A 2 7.37 3.66 12.72
N THR A 3 8.40 4.30 12.19
CA THR A 3 8.53 4.72 10.79
C THR A 3 9.72 4.03 10.15
N ILE A 4 9.63 3.79 8.85
CA ILE A 4 10.77 3.39 8.03
C ILE A 4 11.65 4.64 7.87
N SER A 5 12.92 4.56 8.24
CA SER A 5 13.87 5.67 8.10
C SER A 5 14.40 5.79 6.67
N VAL A 6 15.01 6.93 6.34
CA VAL A 6 15.69 7.13 5.05
C VAL A 6 16.81 6.11 4.86
N GLU A 7 17.50 5.75 5.94
CA GLU A 7 18.54 4.72 5.94
C GLU A 7 17.97 3.34 5.59
N ASP A 8 16.79 2.99 6.12
CA ASP A 8 16.10 1.74 5.77
C ASP A 8 15.72 1.71 4.28
N VAL A 9 15.22 2.84 3.74
CA VAL A 9 14.89 2.97 2.31
C VAL A 9 16.15 2.90 1.44
N ARG A 10 17.25 3.54 1.85
CA ARG A 10 18.54 3.45 1.15
C ARG A 10 19.04 2.01 1.10
N ALA A 11 18.98 1.29 2.22
CA ALA A 11 19.33 -0.12 2.29
C ALA A 11 18.41 -0.98 1.40
N LEU A 12 17.10 -0.64 1.32
CA LEU A 12 16.18 -1.28 0.36
C LEU A 12 16.60 -1.05 -1.08
N TYR A 13 16.99 0.16 -1.47
CA TYR A 13 17.40 0.44 -2.84
C TYR A 13 18.71 -0.26 -3.20
N GLU A 14 19.65 -0.36 -2.26
CA GLU A 14 20.89 -1.12 -2.44
C GLU A 14 20.63 -2.62 -2.65
N ARG A 15 19.84 -3.27 -1.78
CA ARG A 15 19.47 -4.68 -1.96
C ARG A 15 18.64 -4.91 -3.23
N SER A 16 17.76 -3.96 -3.58
CA SER A 16 16.95 -4.01 -4.80
C SER A 16 17.80 -4.04 -6.07
N ARG A 17 18.87 -3.24 -6.15
CA ARG A 17 19.78 -3.23 -7.31
C ARG A 17 20.37 -4.62 -7.56
N VAL A 18 20.77 -5.32 -6.50
CA VAL A 18 21.29 -6.70 -6.59
C VAL A 18 20.19 -7.67 -7.04
N ALA A 19 19.00 -7.57 -6.42
CA ALA A 19 17.84 -8.41 -6.77
C ALA A 19 17.43 -8.23 -8.24
N HIS A 20 17.43 -7.01 -8.77
CA HIS A 20 17.05 -6.74 -10.16
C HIS A 20 18.04 -7.34 -11.17
N VAL A 21 19.34 -7.37 -10.85
CA VAL A 21 20.36 -8.03 -11.72
C VAL A 21 20.11 -9.54 -11.74
N LYS A 22 19.88 -10.15 -10.57
CA LYS A 22 19.52 -11.57 -10.47
C LYS A 22 18.24 -11.89 -11.22
N ALA A 23 17.19 -11.09 -11.04
CA ALA A 23 15.89 -11.27 -11.68
C ALA A 23 15.97 -11.17 -13.21
N ARG A 24 16.71 -10.19 -13.76
CA ARG A 24 16.94 -10.12 -15.21
C ARG A 24 17.64 -11.37 -15.74
N LYS A 25 18.65 -11.87 -15.02
CA LYS A 25 19.33 -13.12 -15.40
C LYS A 25 18.39 -14.32 -15.33
N LYS A 26 17.59 -14.44 -14.27
CA LYS A 26 16.63 -15.54 -14.07
C LYS A 26 15.53 -15.54 -15.12
N PHE A 27 14.98 -14.37 -15.45
CA PHE A 27 13.86 -14.26 -16.41
C PHE A 27 14.32 -14.12 -17.87
N GLY A 28 15.59 -13.80 -18.12
CA GLY A 28 16.13 -13.63 -19.48
C GLY A 28 15.58 -12.42 -20.24
N ARG A 29 15.05 -11.41 -19.53
CA ARG A 29 14.43 -10.20 -20.10
C ARG A 29 14.45 -9.04 -19.11
N ASP A 30 14.06 -7.86 -19.60
CA ASP A 30 13.80 -6.71 -18.74
C ASP A 30 12.59 -6.91 -17.81
N LEU A 31 12.60 -6.11 -16.74
CA LEU A 31 11.61 -6.14 -15.66
C LEU A 31 10.67 -4.95 -15.76
N THR A 32 9.38 -5.22 -15.63
CA THR A 32 8.36 -4.20 -15.31
C THR A 32 8.61 -3.57 -13.94
N LEU A 33 7.97 -2.45 -13.63
CA LEU A 33 8.11 -1.83 -12.31
C LEU A 33 7.59 -2.77 -11.20
N ALA A 34 6.43 -3.38 -11.41
CA ALA A 34 5.87 -4.37 -10.49
C ALA A 34 6.86 -5.51 -10.22
N GLU A 35 7.50 -6.06 -11.25
CA GLU A 35 8.50 -7.12 -11.08
C GLU A 35 9.75 -6.66 -10.35
N LYS A 36 10.22 -5.44 -10.59
CA LYS A 36 11.35 -4.88 -9.83
C LYS A 36 11.04 -4.81 -8.33
N ILE A 37 9.84 -4.37 -7.98
CA ILE A 37 9.44 -4.25 -6.57
C ILE A 37 9.20 -5.64 -5.98
N LEU A 38 8.46 -6.52 -6.65
CA LEU A 38 8.21 -7.89 -6.17
C LEU A 38 9.51 -8.66 -5.92
N THR A 39 10.42 -8.68 -6.89
CA THR A 39 11.69 -9.44 -6.78
C THR A 39 12.63 -8.87 -5.73
N ALA A 40 12.57 -7.58 -5.42
CA ALA A 40 13.33 -6.96 -4.33
C ALA A 40 12.83 -7.35 -2.93
N HIS A 41 11.59 -7.83 -2.83
CA HIS A 41 10.94 -8.22 -1.57
C HIS A 41 10.75 -9.73 -1.43
N MET A 42 11.15 -10.54 -2.39
CA MET A 42 11.11 -12.00 -2.28
C MET A 42 12.05 -12.50 -1.18
N VAL A 43 11.61 -13.51 -0.42
CA VAL A 43 12.43 -14.20 0.58
C VAL A 43 13.67 -14.80 -0.06
N ASP A 44 13.48 -15.54 -1.15
CA ASP A 44 14.57 -16.12 -1.94
C ASP A 44 14.20 -16.21 -3.42
N LEU A 45 14.61 -15.19 -4.18
CA LEU A 45 14.39 -15.15 -5.62
C LEU A 45 14.95 -16.39 -6.35
N ASP A 46 16.00 -17.05 -5.87
CA ASP A 46 16.64 -18.13 -6.60
C ASP A 46 15.78 -19.41 -6.57
N SER A 47 15.10 -19.71 -5.45
CA SER A 47 14.21 -20.87 -5.30
C SER A 47 12.77 -20.66 -5.80
N GLU A 48 12.31 -19.42 -5.94
CA GLU A 48 10.93 -19.07 -6.33
C GLU A 48 10.60 -19.35 -7.81
N GLU A 49 9.49 -20.03 -8.13
CA GLU A 49 9.16 -20.41 -9.52
C GLU A 49 8.76 -19.21 -10.41
N CYS A 50 8.16 -18.16 -9.81
CA CYS A 50 7.78 -16.91 -10.48
C CYS A 50 6.90 -17.07 -11.75
N ILE A 51 5.99 -18.05 -11.79
CA ILE A 51 5.06 -18.25 -12.90
C ILE A 51 3.79 -17.42 -12.67
N ARG A 52 3.63 -16.35 -13.47
CA ARG A 52 2.49 -15.43 -13.38
C ARG A 52 1.14 -16.16 -13.41
N GLY A 53 0.30 -15.88 -12.42
CA GLY A 53 -1.02 -16.46 -12.25
C GLY A 53 -1.04 -17.94 -11.85
N LYS A 54 0.10 -18.53 -11.46
CA LYS A 54 0.19 -19.95 -11.07
C LYS A 54 0.98 -20.16 -9.77
N SER A 55 2.22 -19.71 -9.71
CA SER A 55 3.06 -19.89 -8.51
C SER A 55 2.61 -18.95 -7.40
N TYR A 56 2.99 -19.26 -6.17
CA TYR A 56 2.91 -18.34 -5.04
C TYR A 56 4.29 -17.81 -4.76
N ALA A 57 4.38 -16.54 -4.40
CA ALA A 57 5.61 -15.87 -4.00
C ALA A 57 5.55 -15.58 -2.50
N GLN A 58 6.64 -15.83 -1.80
CA GLN A 58 6.83 -15.42 -0.42
C GLN A 58 7.56 -14.09 -0.37
N LEU A 59 6.89 -13.08 0.18
CA LEU A 59 7.35 -11.70 0.20
C LEU A 59 7.56 -11.21 1.63
N ASN A 60 8.46 -10.25 1.80
CA ASN A 60 8.70 -9.54 3.05
C ASN A 60 8.23 -8.07 2.90
N PRO A 61 6.96 -7.74 3.17
CA PRO A 61 6.49 -6.36 3.16
C PRO A 61 7.27 -5.50 4.17
N ASP A 62 7.56 -4.26 3.82
CA ASP A 62 8.30 -3.33 4.70
C ASP A 62 7.44 -2.85 5.89
N ARG A 63 6.11 -2.88 5.74
CA ARG A 63 5.18 -2.40 6.77
C ARG A 63 3.76 -2.98 6.65
N VAL A 64 2.99 -2.78 7.72
CA VAL A 64 1.56 -3.11 7.82
C VAL A 64 0.74 -1.86 8.17
N ALA A 65 -0.46 -1.72 7.62
CA ALA A 65 -1.44 -0.72 8.05
C ALA A 65 -2.82 -1.36 8.27
N MET A 66 -3.50 -1.01 9.36
CA MET A 66 -4.81 -1.54 9.69
C MET A 66 -5.77 -0.41 10.01
N GLN A 67 -7.03 -0.54 9.64
CA GLN A 67 -8.11 0.38 10.01
C GLN A 67 -8.95 -0.21 11.14
N ASP A 68 -9.61 0.61 11.96
CA ASP A 68 -10.25 0.22 13.22
C ASP A 68 -11.34 -0.85 13.11
N ALA A 69 -12.04 -0.98 11.99
CA ALA A 69 -13.02 -2.05 11.77
C ALA A 69 -12.37 -3.44 11.55
N THR A 70 -11.16 -3.51 10.99
CA THR A 70 -10.44 -4.78 10.75
C THR A 70 -9.28 -5.03 11.73
N ALA A 71 -8.70 -3.96 12.30
CA ALA A 71 -7.62 -4.01 13.27
C ALA A 71 -8.01 -4.76 14.54
N GLN A 72 -9.28 -4.67 14.96
CA GLN A 72 -9.77 -5.36 16.16
C GLN A 72 -9.47 -6.85 16.10
N MET A 73 -9.91 -7.52 15.03
CA MET A 73 -9.75 -8.97 14.88
C MET A 73 -8.32 -9.36 14.52
N ALA A 74 -7.59 -8.52 13.76
CA ALA A 74 -6.17 -8.75 13.47
C ALA A 74 -5.34 -8.72 14.76
N LEU A 75 -5.56 -7.75 15.64
CA LEU A 75 -4.80 -7.60 16.88
C LEU A 75 -5.18 -8.64 17.93
N LEU A 76 -6.44 -9.06 17.99
CA LEU A 76 -6.84 -10.23 18.79
C LEU A 76 -6.08 -11.49 18.35
N GLN A 77 -5.95 -11.74 17.05
CA GLN A 77 -5.15 -12.87 16.55
C GLN A 77 -3.65 -12.68 16.84
N PHE A 78 -3.11 -11.48 16.63
CA PHE A 78 -1.70 -11.18 16.91
C PHE A 78 -1.33 -11.39 18.39
N MET A 79 -2.23 -11.07 19.32
CA MET A 79 -2.06 -11.33 20.75
C MET A 79 -1.79 -12.81 21.07
N HIS A 80 -2.29 -13.72 20.23
CA HIS A 80 -2.10 -15.16 20.37
C HIS A 80 -0.84 -15.68 19.65
N ALA A 81 -0.15 -14.85 18.86
CA ALA A 81 1.08 -15.23 18.14
C ALA A 81 2.31 -15.35 19.06
N GLY A 82 2.19 -15.02 20.35
CA GLY A 82 3.29 -15.14 21.33
C GLY A 82 4.44 -14.15 21.13
N ARG A 83 4.29 -13.16 20.24
CA ARG A 83 5.29 -12.11 20.00
C ARG A 83 5.21 -11.02 21.07
N LYS A 84 6.35 -10.35 21.33
CA LYS A 84 6.43 -9.21 22.26
C LYS A 84 6.18 -7.86 21.58
N THR A 85 6.50 -7.77 20.29
CA THR A 85 6.35 -6.58 19.45
C THR A 85 6.09 -7.03 18.01
N ALA A 86 5.47 -6.17 17.19
CA ALA A 86 5.40 -6.38 15.75
C ALA A 86 6.80 -6.42 15.13
N ALA A 87 7.00 -7.31 14.16
CA ALA A 87 8.28 -7.53 13.49
C ALA A 87 8.62 -6.45 12.45
N VAL A 88 7.59 -5.78 11.90
CA VAL A 88 7.74 -4.66 10.95
C VAL A 88 6.95 -3.44 11.44
N PRO A 89 7.32 -2.23 11.02
CA PRO A 89 6.53 -1.03 11.26
C PRO A 89 5.05 -1.24 10.95
N SER A 90 4.20 -0.98 11.94
CA SER A 90 2.77 -1.28 11.88
C SER A 90 1.97 -0.11 12.44
N THR A 91 0.80 0.18 11.86
CA THR A 91 -0.07 1.28 12.32
C THR A 91 -1.54 0.90 12.31
N VAL A 92 -2.29 1.35 13.32
CA VAL A 92 -3.77 1.33 13.38
C VAL A 92 -4.31 2.74 13.13
N HIS A 93 -5.39 2.84 12.36
CA HIS A 93 -6.06 4.09 11.99
C HIS A 93 -7.55 4.04 12.40
N CYS A 94 -8.02 5.03 13.16
CA CYS A 94 -9.41 5.10 13.61
C CYS A 94 -10.27 5.98 12.70
N ASP A 95 -10.84 5.40 11.65
CA ASP A 95 -11.54 6.10 10.58
C ASP A 95 -12.88 5.48 10.14
N HIS A 96 -13.18 4.21 10.47
CA HIS A 96 -14.42 3.55 10.02
C HIS A 96 -15.57 3.64 11.02
N LEU A 97 -15.29 3.97 12.29
CA LEU A 97 -16.31 3.98 13.35
C LEU A 97 -16.94 5.36 13.60
N ILE A 98 -16.67 6.34 12.75
CA ILE A 98 -17.22 7.71 12.84
C ILE A 98 -18.37 7.85 11.83
N GLN A 99 -19.60 7.92 12.34
CA GLN A 99 -20.79 8.06 11.49
C GLN A 99 -21.07 9.53 11.17
N ALA A 100 -21.14 9.88 9.89
CA ALA A 100 -21.62 11.18 9.45
C ALA A 100 -23.14 11.30 9.66
N ARG A 101 -23.58 12.29 10.46
CA ARG A 101 -25.00 12.49 10.77
C ARG A 101 -25.40 13.95 10.90
N VAL A 102 -24.73 14.72 11.75
CA VAL A 102 -25.10 16.11 12.06
C VAL A 102 -24.03 17.11 11.61
N GLY A 103 -22.77 16.70 11.64
CA GLY A 103 -21.64 17.55 11.31
C GLY A 103 -20.39 17.13 12.10
N ALA A 104 -19.23 17.36 11.49
CA ALA A 104 -17.96 16.76 11.91
C ALA A 104 -17.70 16.84 13.43
N ALA A 105 -17.77 18.03 14.03
CA ALA A 105 -17.47 18.19 15.47
C ALA A 105 -18.39 17.33 16.36
N LYS A 106 -19.70 17.38 16.12
CA LYS A 106 -20.68 16.65 16.94
C LYS A 106 -20.63 15.14 16.69
N ASP A 107 -20.39 14.75 15.44
CA ASP A 107 -20.25 13.35 15.06
C ASP A 107 -18.97 12.74 15.65
N MET A 108 -17.89 13.52 15.76
CA MET A 108 -16.65 13.14 16.45
C MET A 108 -16.85 12.92 17.95
N ASP A 109 -17.58 13.81 18.63
CA ASP A 109 -17.88 13.64 20.06
C ASP A 109 -18.68 12.36 20.31
N VAL A 110 -19.71 12.14 19.49
CA VAL A 110 -20.56 10.93 19.56
C VAL A 110 -19.75 9.67 19.28
N ALA A 111 -18.91 9.66 18.25
CA ALA A 111 -18.07 8.51 17.91
C ALA A 111 -17.07 8.19 19.02
N THR A 112 -16.46 9.22 19.60
CA THR A 112 -15.50 9.09 20.72
C THR A 112 -16.16 8.46 21.94
N ASP A 113 -17.39 8.85 22.26
CA ASP A 113 -18.13 8.28 23.38
C ASP A 113 -18.62 6.86 23.09
N THR A 114 -19.27 6.66 21.95
CA THR A 114 -19.91 5.40 21.56
C THR A 114 -18.90 4.27 21.38
N ASN A 115 -17.74 4.56 20.78
CA ASN A 115 -16.73 3.55 20.46
C ASN A 115 -15.53 3.56 21.43
N ARG A 116 -15.68 4.18 22.60
CA ARG A 116 -14.60 4.36 23.58
C ARG A 116 -13.87 3.06 23.89
N GLU A 117 -14.62 1.98 24.14
CA GLU A 117 -14.06 0.66 24.45
C GLU A 117 -13.14 0.14 23.33
N VAL A 118 -13.58 0.29 22.08
CA VAL A 118 -12.79 -0.13 20.91
C VAL A 118 -11.53 0.72 20.77
N TYR A 119 -11.64 2.04 20.93
CA TYR A 119 -10.47 2.92 20.85
C TYR A 119 -9.47 2.70 21.97
N ASP A 120 -9.94 2.45 23.20
CA ASP A 120 -9.09 2.12 24.34
C ASP A 120 -8.39 0.77 24.15
N PHE A 121 -9.11 -0.23 23.63
CA PHE A 121 -8.51 -1.51 23.24
C PHE A 121 -7.41 -1.32 22.18
N LEU A 122 -7.73 -0.66 21.06
CA LEU A 122 -6.80 -0.46 19.96
C LEU A 122 -5.58 0.38 20.38
N SER A 123 -5.77 1.42 21.19
CA SER A 123 -4.68 2.23 21.72
C SER A 123 -3.76 1.42 22.64
N SER A 124 -4.34 0.68 23.60
CA SER A 124 -3.58 -0.08 24.60
C SER A 124 -2.83 -1.27 23.98
N VAL A 125 -3.47 -2.01 23.07
CA VAL A 125 -2.83 -3.12 22.36
C VAL A 125 -1.73 -2.60 21.42
N SER A 126 -1.95 -1.47 20.76
CA SER A 126 -0.94 -0.86 19.89
C SER A 126 0.30 -0.45 20.69
N GLN A 127 0.10 0.18 21.85
CA GLN A 127 1.20 0.53 22.76
C GLN A 127 1.96 -0.71 23.24
N ARG A 128 1.25 -1.78 23.60
CA ARG A 128 1.85 -3.04 24.10
C ARG A 128 2.78 -3.68 23.07
N TYR A 129 2.43 -3.65 21.79
CA TYR A 129 3.14 -4.36 20.73
C TYR A 129 3.99 -3.46 19.82
N GLY A 130 4.20 -2.19 20.20
CA GLY A 130 5.03 -1.27 19.41
C GLY A 130 4.39 -0.88 18.07
N ILE A 131 3.07 -0.79 18.01
CA ILE A 131 2.30 -0.41 16.83
C ILE A 131 1.92 1.08 16.95
N GLY A 132 2.03 1.84 15.87
CA GLY A 132 1.59 3.23 15.84
C GLY A 132 0.06 3.33 15.89
N PHE A 133 -0.47 4.35 16.55
CA PHE A 133 -1.92 4.53 16.72
C PHE A 133 -2.34 5.93 16.28
N TRP A 134 -3.11 6.02 15.19
CA TRP A 134 -3.74 7.25 14.73
C TRP A 134 -5.14 7.36 15.34
N LYS A 135 -5.31 8.37 16.18
CA LYS A 135 -6.54 8.62 16.95
C LYS A 135 -7.74 8.91 16.03
N PRO A 136 -8.97 8.73 16.54
CA PRO A 136 -10.18 9.16 15.83
C PRO A 136 -10.06 10.61 15.36
N GLY A 137 -10.37 10.85 14.08
CA GLY A 137 -10.27 12.18 13.46
C GLY A 137 -8.89 12.54 12.89
N ALA A 138 -7.90 11.63 12.97
CA ALA A 138 -6.60 11.83 12.33
C ALA A 138 -6.66 11.83 10.79
N GLY A 139 -7.66 11.16 10.20
CA GLY A 139 -7.84 11.03 8.77
C GLY A 139 -8.03 9.58 8.33
N ILE A 140 -8.45 9.41 7.08
CA ILE A 140 -8.64 8.09 6.46
C ILE A 140 -7.29 7.42 6.26
N ILE A 141 -7.19 6.12 6.58
CA ILE A 141 -5.97 5.30 6.56
C ILE A 141 -5.11 5.54 5.31
N HIS A 142 -5.71 5.55 4.12
CA HIS A 142 -4.99 5.67 2.86
C HIS A 142 -4.38 7.04 2.62
N GLN A 143 -5.05 8.09 3.12
CA GLN A 143 -4.55 9.46 3.05
C GLN A 143 -3.37 9.63 4.00
N VAL A 144 -3.52 9.17 5.25
CA VAL A 144 -2.45 9.17 6.25
C VAL A 144 -1.25 8.37 5.75
N VAL A 145 -1.49 7.21 5.12
CA VAL A 145 -0.44 6.41 4.48
C VAL A 145 0.26 7.16 3.36
N LEU A 146 -0.47 7.78 2.44
CA LEU A 146 0.14 8.50 1.32
C LEU A 146 1.00 9.68 1.80
N GLU A 147 0.54 10.40 2.82
CA GLU A 147 1.20 11.57 3.40
C GLU A 147 2.41 11.24 4.28
N ASN A 148 2.44 10.08 4.93
CA ASN A 148 3.44 9.80 5.97
C ASN A 148 4.29 8.56 5.71
N TYR A 149 3.80 7.60 4.93
CA TYR A 149 4.31 6.22 4.96
C TYR A 149 4.61 5.59 3.61
N ALA A 150 3.90 6.00 2.55
CA ALA A 150 4.17 5.51 1.20
C ALA A 150 5.47 6.12 0.69
N PHE A 151 6.27 5.32 -0.01
CA PHE A 151 7.49 5.76 -0.69
C PHE A 151 7.75 4.91 -1.93
N PRO A 152 8.47 5.44 -2.95
CA PRO A 152 8.71 4.71 -4.19
C PRO A 152 9.48 3.41 -3.97
N GLY A 153 9.06 2.34 -4.62
CA GLY A 153 9.75 1.05 -4.58
C GLY A 153 9.53 0.21 -3.31
N GLY A 154 8.84 0.74 -2.29
CA GLY A 154 8.48 -0.02 -1.10
C GLY A 154 7.36 -1.04 -1.33
N MET A 155 7.16 -1.92 -0.35
CA MET A 155 6.05 -2.87 -0.30
C MET A 155 5.29 -2.79 1.02
N MET A 156 3.97 -2.75 0.96
CA MET A 156 3.13 -2.87 2.16
C MET A 156 1.89 -3.72 1.94
N ILE A 157 1.39 -4.24 3.04
CA ILE A 157 0.05 -4.80 3.10
C ILE A 157 -0.83 -3.98 4.04
N GLY A 158 -2.12 -3.94 3.77
CA GLY A 158 -3.08 -3.27 4.64
C GLY A 158 -4.38 -4.04 4.75
N THR A 159 -5.03 -4.02 5.92
CA THR A 159 -6.31 -4.73 6.13
C THR A 159 -7.50 -3.96 5.58
N ASP A 160 -7.34 -3.48 4.34
CA ASP A 160 -8.33 -2.69 3.61
C ASP A 160 -8.13 -2.85 2.09
N SER A 161 -9.22 -2.96 1.34
CA SER A 161 -9.17 -3.19 -0.12
C SER A 161 -8.56 -2.03 -0.91
N HIS A 162 -8.62 -0.80 -0.38
CA HIS A 162 -8.14 0.41 -1.06
C HIS A 162 -6.69 0.76 -0.70
N THR A 163 -5.98 -0.14 -0.01
CA THR A 163 -4.52 -0.07 0.21
C THR A 163 -3.71 0.21 -1.07
N PRO A 164 -4.10 -0.23 -2.28
CA PRO A 164 -3.48 0.17 -3.54
C PRO A 164 -3.32 1.68 -3.77
N ASN A 165 -4.01 2.56 -3.02
CA ASN A 165 -3.82 4.01 -3.06
C ASN A 165 -2.34 4.44 -2.99
N ALA A 166 -1.51 3.75 -2.20
CA ALA A 166 -0.08 4.05 -2.08
C ALA A 166 0.73 3.80 -3.37
N GLY A 167 0.16 3.07 -4.35
CA GLY A 167 0.70 2.96 -5.70
C GLY A 167 0.80 4.28 -6.44
N GLY A 168 0.05 5.31 -6.01
CA GLY A 168 0.21 6.69 -6.45
C GLY A 168 1.55 7.34 -6.06
N LEU A 169 2.28 6.73 -5.12
CA LEU A 169 3.65 7.10 -4.73
C LEU A 169 4.68 6.03 -5.11
N GLY A 170 4.38 5.18 -6.10
CA GLY A 170 5.29 4.18 -6.64
C GLY A 170 5.55 2.97 -5.73
N MET A 171 4.67 2.74 -4.74
CA MET A 171 4.74 1.62 -3.80
C MET A 171 3.88 0.45 -4.28
N ILE A 172 4.31 -0.81 -4.09
CA ILE A 172 3.39 -1.97 -4.20
C ILE A 172 2.65 -2.08 -2.86
N ALA A 173 1.34 -1.80 -2.88
CA ALA A 173 0.53 -1.79 -1.68
C ALA A 173 -0.72 -2.65 -1.87
N VAL A 174 -0.88 -3.71 -1.08
CA VAL A 174 -1.91 -4.74 -1.33
C VAL A 174 -2.88 -4.83 -0.17
N GLY A 175 -4.18 -4.87 -0.49
CA GLY A 175 -5.24 -5.12 0.49
C GLY A 175 -5.29 -6.61 0.85
N VAL A 176 -5.32 -6.92 2.13
CA VAL A 176 -5.27 -8.29 2.66
C VAL A 176 -6.26 -8.51 3.81
N GLY A 177 -6.41 -9.77 4.24
CA GLY A 177 -7.15 -10.10 5.45
C GLY A 177 -6.37 -9.81 6.72
N GLY A 178 -7.05 -9.82 7.87
CA GLY A 178 -6.39 -9.64 9.17
C GLY A 178 -5.34 -10.71 9.49
N ALA A 179 -5.52 -11.95 9.01
CA ALA A 179 -4.58 -13.04 9.23
C ALA A 179 -3.25 -12.81 8.49
N ASP A 180 -3.28 -12.35 7.24
CA ASP A 180 -2.06 -12.03 6.48
C ASP A 180 -1.27 -10.90 7.14
N ALA A 181 -1.97 -9.90 7.70
CA ALA A 181 -1.35 -8.85 8.49
C ALA A 181 -0.67 -9.41 9.76
N VAL A 182 -1.29 -10.40 10.41
CA VAL A 182 -0.72 -11.08 11.58
C VAL A 182 0.55 -11.84 11.21
N ASP A 183 0.58 -12.53 10.07
CA ASP A 183 1.78 -13.25 9.61
C ASP A 183 2.98 -12.30 9.48
N VAL A 184 2.81 -11.19 8.76
CA VAL A 184 3.87 -10.19 8.58
C VAL A 184 4.26 -9.53 9.90
N MET A 185 3.28 -9.15 10.73
CA MET A 185 3.56 -8.62 12.07
C MET A 185 4.26 -9.66 12.95
N ALA A 186 4.07 -10.96 12.73
CA ALA A 186 4.74 -12.05 13.41
C ALA A 186 6.11 -12.38 12.82
N GLY A 187 6.54 -11.69 11.77
CA GLY A 187 7.82 -11.90 11.09
C GLY A 187 7.81 -13.11 10.16
N MET A 188 6.63 -13.55 9.71
CA MET A 188 6.46 -14.58 8.70
C MET A 188 6.34 -13.93 7.32
N PRO A 189 6.86 -14.58 6.26
CA PRO A 189 6.65 -14.10 4.89
C PRO A 189 5.17 -14.09 4.54
N TRP A 190 4.77 -13.09 3.75
CA TRP A 190 3.44 -13.02 3.17
C TRP A 190 3.41 -13.80 1.86
N GLU A 191 2.50 -14.77 1.77
CA GLU A 191 2.29 -15.56 0.56
C GLU A 191 1.24 -14.91 -0.35
N VAL A 192 1.60 -14.69 -1.62
CA VAL A 192 0.66 -14.15 -2.62
C VAL A 192 0.83 -14.87 -3.93
N LYS A 193 -0.29 -15.13 -4.62
CA LYS A 193 -0.26 -15.67 -5.97
C LYS A 193 0.51 -14.70 -6.87
N TYR A 194 1.57 -15.19 -7.52
CA TYR A 194 2.45 -14.35 -8.31
C TYR A 194 1.65 -13.67 -9.45
N PRO A 195 1.52 -12.34 -9.46
CA PRO A 195 0.48 -11.70 -10.24
C PRO A 195 0.80 -11.68 -11.74
N LYS A 196 -0.27 -11.68 -12.55
CA LYS A 196 -0.21 -11.24 -13.95
C LYS A 196 -0.09 -9.72 -14.00
N LEU A 197 0.10 -9.15 -15.19
CA LEU A 197 0.25 -7.70 -15.37
C LEU A 197 -0.72 -7.17 -16.42
N ILE A 198 -1.31 -6.02 -16.15
CA ILE A 198 -2.05 -5.20 -17.11
C ILE A 198 -1.26 -3.89 -17.26
N GLY A 199 -0.84 -3.58 -18.48
CA GLY A 199 -0.20 -2.30 -18.79
C GLY A 199 -1.20 -1.27 -19.28
N VAL A 200 -1.29 -0.12 -18.61
CA VAL A 200 -2.12 1.02 -19.03
C VAL A 200 -1.21 2.11 -19.57
N HIS A 201 -1.15 2.22 -20.90
CA HIS A 201 -0.39 3.26 -21.58
C HIS A 201 -1.22 4.55 -21.67
N LEU A 202 -0.93 5.52 -20.80
CA LEU A 202 -1.57 6.83 -20.78
C LEU A 202 -0.88 7.78 -21.76
N LYS A 203 -1.68 8.40 -22.62
CA LYS A 203 -1.21 9.35 -23.64
C LYS A 203 -1.85 10.72 -23.51
N GLY A 204 -1.13 11.75 -23.95
CA GLY A 204 -1.62 13.14 -23.89
C GLY A 204 -1.67 13.70 -22.47
N LYS A 205 -2.63 14.56 -22.16
CA LYS A 205 -2.81 15.17 -20.83
C LYS A 205 -4.28 15.43 -20.52
N LEU A 206 -4.65 15.39 -19.24
CA LEU A 206 -5.98 15.78 -18.78
C LEU A 206 -6.23 17.27 -19.09
N SER A 207 -7.47 17.62 -19.43
CA SER A 207 -7.85 19.00 -19.76
C SER A 207 -9.31 19.30 -19.45
N GLY A 208 -9.63 20.58 -19.24
CA GLY A 208 -10.98 21.01 -18.93
C GLY A 208 -11.48 20.44 -17.61
N TRP A 209 -12.63 19.76 -17.65
CA TRP A 209 -13.27 19.15 -16.48
C TRP A 209 -12.76 17.74 -16.15
N THR A 210 -11.99 17.12 -17.05
CA THR A 210 -11.50 15.76 -16.86
C THR A 210 -10.44 15.70 -15.76
N SER A 211 -10.56 14.72 -14.88
CA SER A 211 -9.74 14.50 -13.70
C SER A 211 -9.11 13.10 -13.71
N ALA A 212 -8.20 12.82 -12.77
CA ALA A 212 -7.61 11.49 -12.62
C ALA A 212 -8.68 10.41 -12.32
N LYS A 213 -9.77 10.79 -11.64
CA LYS A 213 -10.90 9.90 -11.38
C LYS A 213 -11.52 9.36 -12.68
N ASP A 214 -11.56 10.17 -13.73
CA ASP A 214 -12.16 9.76 -15.00
C ASP A 214 -11.34 8.68 -15.73
N ILE A 215 -10.02 8.63 -15.50
CA ILE A 215 -9.15 7.57 -16.04
C ILE A 215 -9.58 6.22 -15.47
N ILE A 216 -9.66 6.10 -14.15
CA ILE A 216 -10.02 4.82 -13.51
C ILE A 216 -11.48 4.46 -13.72
N LEU A 217 -12.40 5.44 -13.78
CA LEU A 217 -13.79 5.19 -14.17
C LEU A 217 -13.90 4.62 -15.59
N TYR A 218 -13.13 5.18 -16.53
CA TYR A 218 -13.06 4.63 -17.89
C TYR A 218 -12.54 3.19 -17.89
N LEU A 219 -11.45 2.91 -17.16
CA LEU A 219 -10.91 1.56 -17.04
C LEU A 219 -11.89 0.58 -16.39
N CYS A 220 -12.65 0.98 -15.37
CA CYS A 220 -13.73 0.16 -14.80
C CYS A 220 -14.80 -0.17 -15.84
N GLY A 221 -15.11 0.76 -16.75
CA GLY A 221 -16.01 0.50 -17.88
C GLY A 221 -15.45 -0.51 -18.88
N VAL A 222 -14.14 -0.47 -19.15
CA VAL A 222 -13.47 -1.37 -20.13
C VAL A 222 -13.21 -2.76 -19.56
N LEU A 223 -12.67 -2.83 -18.35
CA LEU A 223 -12.21 -4.07 -17.71
C LEU A 223 -13.29 -4.74 -16.87
N THR A 224 -14.34 -4.00 -16.46
CA THR A 224 -15.39 -4.45 -15.54
C THR A 224 -14.84 -4.83 -14.15
N THR A 225 -15.71 -5.31 -13.26
CA THR A 225 -15.37 -5.58 -11.85
C THR A 225 -14.48 -6.79 -11.60
N LYS A 226 -14.16 -7.57 -12.64
CA LYS A 226 -13.30 -8.76 -12.55
C LYS A 226 -12.14 -8.76 -13.54
N GLY A 227 -11.98 -7.70 -14.34
CA GLY A 227 -10.94 -7.67 -15.37
C GLY A 227 -9.53 -7.59 -14.83
N GLY A 228 -9.36 -7.16 -13.57
CA GLY A 228 -8.08 -7.07 -12.88
C GLY A 228 -7.74 -8.26 -11.99
N THR A 229 -8.63 -9.25 -11.79
CA THR A 229 -8.37 -10.37 -10.86
C THR A 229 -7.03 -11.06 -11.12
N ASP A 230 -6.21 -11.20 -10.08
CA ASP A 230 -4.83 -11.72 -10.12
C ASP A 230 -3.83 -10.89 -10.95
N HIS A 231 -4.15 -9.62 -11.27
CA HIS A 231 -3.25 -8.72 -11.98
C HIS A 231 -2.80 -7.54 -11.11
N ILE A 232 -1.56 -7.10 -11.32
CA ILE A 232 -1.14 -5.73 -11.00
C ILE A 232 -1.40 -4.85 -12.23
N VAL A 233 -2.04 -3.71 -12.01
CA VAL A 233 -2.21 -2.68 -13.05
C VAL A 233 -1.04 -1.70 -12.99
N GLU A 234 -0.20 -1.71 -14.02
CA GLU A 234 0.96 -0.82 -14.13
C GLU A 234 0.68 0.28 -15.15
N TYR A 235 0.67 1.53 -14.67
CA TYR A 235 0.44 2.71 -15.51
C TYR A 235 1.76 3.25 -16.03
N PHE A 236 1.82 3.63 -17.31
CA PHE A 236 3.03 4.18 -17.94
C PHE A 236 2.69 5.08 -19.14
N GLY A 237 3.72 5.73 -19.71
CA GLY A 237 3.59 6.64 -20.84
C GLY A 237 3.55 8.10 -20.43
N GLU A 238 3.68 9.00 -21.40
CA GLU A 238 3.82 10.45 -21.17
C GLU A 238 2.60 11.07 -20.46
N GLY A 239 1.41 10.45 -20.61
CA GLY A 239 0.22 10.89 -19.91
C GLY A 239 0.29 10.62 -18.40
N ALA A 240 1.05 9.62 -17.96
CA ALA A 240 1.23 9.33 -16.54
C ALA A 240 2.02 10.46 -15.83
N ASP A 241 2.99 11.05 -16.50
CA ASP A 241 3.81 12.17 -16.01
C ASP A 241 3.01 13.48 -15.89
N SER A 242 1.84 13.55 -16.54
CA SER A 242 0.95 14.72 -16.46
C SER A 242 0.03 14.71 -15.22
N ILE A 243 0.02 13.63 -14.45
CA ILE A 243 -0.91 13.42 -13.33
C ILE A 243 -0.21 13.69 -12.00
N SER A 244 -0.83 14.46 -11.11
CA SER A 244 -0.31 14.70 -9.75
C SER A 244 -0.17 13.40 -8.94
N ALA A 245 0.69 13.37 -7.92
CA ALA A 245 0.86 12.19 -7.06
C ALA A 245 -0.46 11.71 -6.42
N THR A 246 -1.29 12.65 -5.93
CA THR A 246 -2.62 12.33 -5.38
C THR A 246 -3.62 11.88 -6.44
N GLY A 247 -3.52 12.39 -7.68
CA GLY A 247 -4.29 11.89 -8.82
C GLY A 247 -3.90 10.46 -9.20
N LYS A 248 -2.60 10.14 -9.19
CA LYS A 248 -2.12 8.76 -9.35
C LYS A 248 -2.64 7.86 -8.23
N GLY A 249 -2.65 8.36 -6.99
CA GLY A 249 -3.27 7.68 -5.84
C GLY A 249 -4.75 7.39 -6.07
N THR A 250 -5.50 8.34 -6.63
CA THR A 250 -6.92 8.16 -7.01
C THR A 250 -7.10 7.02 -8.03
N CYS A 251 -6.26 6.97 -9.07
CA CYS A 251 -6.30 5.89 -10.06
C CYS A 251 -5.96 4.53 -9.42
N ALA A 252 -4.94 4.49 -8.57
CA ALA A 252 -4.47 3.26 -7.94
C ALA A 252 -5.48 2.73 -6.90
N ASN A 253 -6.07 3.62 -6.12
CA ASN A 253 -7.10 3.35 -5.11
C ASN A 253 -8.29 2.61 -5.71
N MET A 254 -8.94 3.18 -6.73
CA MET A 254 -10.12 2.57 -7.35
C MET A 254 -9.76 1.42 -8.31
N GLY A 255 -8.46 1.12 -8.51
CA GLY A 255 -8.00 -0.13 -9.11
C GLY A 255 -8.49 -1.37 -8.33
N ALA A 256 -8.79 -1.23 -7.04
CA ALA A 256 -9.43 -2.27 -6.23
C ALA A 256 -10.77 -2.74 -6.84
N GLU A 257 -11.53 -1.84 -7.48
CA GLU A 257 -12.83 -2.16 -8.07
C GLU A 257 -12.74 -2.94 -9.38
N LEU A 258 -11.53 -3.11 -9.92
CA LEU A 258 -11.25 -4.03 -11.03
C LEU A 258 -11.03 -5.47 -10.54
N GLY A 259 -10.94 -5.66 -9.21
CA GLY A 259 -10.42 -6.87 -8.58
C GLY A 259 -8.90 -7.02 -8.69
N ALA A 260 -8.17 -5.94 -9.01
CA ALA A 260 -6.71 -5.96 -9.13
C ALA A 260 -6.04 -6.27 -7.78
N THR A 261 -4.95 -7.03 -7.82
CA THR A 261 -4.10 -7.26 -6.63
C THR A 261 -3.56 -5.94 -6.10
N THR A 262 -3.09 -5.07 -6.99
CA THR A 262 -2.79 -3.66 -6.70
C THR A 262 -2.61 -2.89 -8.02
N SER A 263 -2.28 -1.61 -7.92
CA SER A 263 -1.98 -0.69 -9.01
C SER A 263 -0.73 0.10 -8.68
N VAL A 264 0.09 0.46 -9.66
CA VAL A 264 1.33 1.22 -9.43
C VAL A 264 1.66 2.17 -10.58
N PHE A 265 2.22 3.33 -10.23
CA PHE A 265 2.81 4.29 -11.17
C PHE A 265 4.34 4.37 -10.99
N PRO A 266 5.11 4.63 -12.05
CA PRO A 266 6.54 4.91 -11.93
C PRO A 266 6.79 6.22 -11.19
N PHE A 267 7.91 6.28 -10.46
CA PHE A 267 8.38 7.49 -9.83
C PHE A 267 8.62 8.60 -10.86
N ASP A 268 8.14 9.81 -10.56
CA ASP A 268 8.26 10.98 -11.40
C ASP A 268 8.36 12.27 -10.58
N GLU A 269 8.53 13.40 -11.26
CA GLU A 269 8.68 14.73 -10.63
C GLU A 269 7.45 15.13 -9.79
N ASN A 270 6.25 14.66 -10.13
CA ASN A 270 5.07 14.94 -9.33
C ASN A 270 5.11 14.20 -7.98
N MET A 271 5.62 12.95 -7.95
CA MET A 271 5.87 12.24 -6.70
C MET A 271 7.00 12.89 -5.90
N ALA A 272 8.07 13.34 -6.56
CA ALA A 272 9.17 14.06 -5.91
C ALA A 272 8.68 15.35 -5.24
N ALA A 273 7.89 16.16 -5.96
CA ALA A 273 7.27 17.37 -5.43
C ALA A 273 6.33 17.06 -4.26
N TYR A 274 5.56 15.98 -4.34
CA TYR A 274 4.68 15.56 -3.24
C TYR A 274 5.44 15.14 -1.98
N LEU A 275 6.53 14.38 -2.15
CA LEU A 275 7.42 14.03 -1.04
C LEU A 275 8.03 15.27 -0.39
N GLU A 276 8.46 16.26 -1.17
CA GLU A 276 9.00 17.52 -0.64
C GLU A 276 7.96 18.29 0.19
N ILE A 277 6.73 18.49 -0.32
CA ILE A 277 5.68 19.23 0.43
C ILE A 277 5.14 18.47 1.65
N THR A 278 5.40 17.16 1.73
CA THR A 278 5.05 16.33 2.89
C THR A 278 6.27 16.05 3.77
N GLU A 279 7.27 16.92 3.72
CA GLU A 279 8.48 16.90 4.58
C GLU A 279 9.33 15.63 4.47
N ARG A 280 9.30 14.98 3.30
CA ARG A 280 10.02 13.74 2.96
C ARG A 280 10.89 13.90 1.71
N GLY A 281 11.39 15.11 1.47
CA GLY A 281 12.22 15.46 0.31
C GLY A 281 13.59 14.76 0.28
N ASP A 282 14.03 14.19 1.39
CA ASP A 282 15.18 13.28 1.49
C ASP A 282 14.96 11.97 0.74
N LEU A 283 13.75 11.40 0.78
CA LEU A 283 13.38 10.19 0.02
C LEU A 283 13.39 10.45 -1.49
N ALA A 284 12.99 11.65 -1.93
CA ALA A 284 13.00 12.02 -3.34
C ALA A 284 14.41 12.15 -3.94
N LYS A 285 15.45 12.27 -3.10
CA LYS A 285 16.85 12.48 -3.50
C LYS A 285 17.70 11.19 -3.51
N LEU A 286 17.13 10.05 -3.10
CA LEU A 286 17.80 8.74 -3.05
C LEU A 286 17.97 8.10 -4.44
#